data_AF-A0A4Q4ZYK1-F1
#
_entry.id   AF-A0A4Q4ZYK1-F1
#
_cell.length_a   1.000
_cell.length_b   1.000
_cell.length_c   1.000
_cell.angle_alpha   90.00
_cell.angle_beta   90.00
_cell.angle_gamma   90.00
#
_symmetry.space_group_name_H-M   'P 1'
#
loop_
_entity.id
_entity.type
_entity.pdbx_description
1 polymer ?
#
loop_
_entity_poly.entity_id
_entity_poly.type
_entity_poly.pdbx_seq_one_letter_code
_entity_poly.pdbx_strand_id
1 'polypeptide(L)'
;MRPLSVGLQALEALKPWEPWPSESTLEKKIGTAIAASIENYIQQPTEEETRPVDYGVVMVHNATTGQSVMPLSKDATAPRGYFDHAQLLGHEGDESYGRVTVGQWLRATVPGLDKADWDAVVAGVSRYELLKETTKGLEIPW
;
A
#
# COMPACT_ATOMS: atom_id res chain seq x y z
N MET A 1 11.10 44.02 -22.22
CA MET A 1 10.04 43.50 -21.33
C MET A 1 8.93 42.94 -22.19
N ARG A 2 8.80 41.62 -22.29
CA ARG A 2 7.64 40.94 -22.87
C ARG A 2 6.90 40.27 -21.71
N PRO A 3 5.60 40.49 -21.49
CA PRO A 3 4.88 39.77 -20.46
C PRO A 3 4.66 38.32 -20.91
N LEU A 4 4.99 37.38 -20.02
CA LEU A 4 4.77 35.95 -20.16
C LEU A 4 3.27 35.65 -20.13
N SER A 5 2.73 35.19 -21.25
CA SER A 5 1.35 34.74 -21.44
C SER A 5 1.15 33.28 -20.98
N VAL A 6 1.58 32.93 -19.76
CA VAL A 6 1.50 31.54 -19.25
C VAL A 6 0.49 31.41 -18.09
N GLY A 7 -0.44 32.35 -17.97
CA GLY A 7 -1.36 32.44 -16.83
C GLY A 7 -2.74 31.80 -16.99
N LEU A 8 -3.15 31.35 -18.18
CA LEU A 8 -4.55 30.91 -18.40
C LEU A 8 -4.77 29.40 -18.52
N GLN A 9 -3.77 28.60 -18.90
CA GLN A 9 -3.97 27.15 -19.09
C GLN A 9 -3.94 26.35 -17.78
N ALA A 10 -3.32 26.88 -16.71
CA ALA A 10 -3.27 26.21 -15.40
C ALA A 10 -4.56 26.37 -14.57
N LEU A 11 -5.43 27.35 -14.90
CA LEU A 11 -6.68 27.61 -14.18
C LEU A 11 -7.86 26.78 -14.70
N GLU A 12 -7.80 26.25 -15.93
CA GLU A 12 -8.84 25.33 -16.45
C GLU A 12 -8.74 23.91 -15.85
N ALA A 13 -7.61 23.54 -15.24
CA ALA A 13 -7.42 22.27 -14.54
C ALA A 13 -8.03 22.24 -13.12
N LEU A 14 -8.47 23.40 -12.62
CA LEU A 14 -9.17 23.55 -11.34
C LEU A 14 -10.68 23.70 -11.54
N LYS A 15 -11.26 22.96 -12.49
CA LYS A 15 -12.71 22.76 -12.44
C LYS A 15 -13.02 22.10 -11.09
N PRO A 16 -14.01 22.61 -10.33
CA PRO A 16 -14.52 21.86 -9.19
C PRO A 16 -14.87 20.48 -9.72
N TRP A 17 -14.28 19.45 -9.10
CA TRP A 17 -14.59 18.05 -9.35
C TRP A 17 -16.10 17.94 -9.60
N GLU A 18 -16.48 17.38 -10.75
CA GLU A 18 -17.89 17.11 -10.99
C GLU A 18 -18.38 16.25 -9.81
N PRO A 19 -19.55 16.58 -9.22
CA PRO A 19 -20.06 15.78 -8.13
C PRO A 19 -20.11 14.34 -8.60
N TRP A 20 -19.52 13.44 -7.81
CA TRP A 20 -19.55 12.00 -8.07
C TRP A 20 -20.98 11.63 -8.44
N PRO A 21 -21.22 10.91 -9.55
CA PRO A 21 -22.56 10.49 -9.92
C PRO A 21 -23.22 9.85 -8.69
N SER A 22 -24.47 10.23 -8.41
CA SER A 22 -25.22 9.64 -7.29
C SER A 22 -25.18 8.11 -7.39
N GLU A 23 -25.21 7.40 -6.25
CA GLU A 23 -25.21 5.92 -6.23
C GLU A 23 -26.18 5.32 -7.27
N SER A 24 -27.38 5.90 -7.36
CA SER A 24 -28.43 5.51 -8.32
C SER A 24 -28.08 5.68 -9.81
N THR A 25 -27.11 6.54 -10.13
CA THR A 25 -26.63 6.80 -11.50
C THR A 25 -25.50 5.85 -11.89
N LEU A 26 -24.66 5.46 -10.92
CA LEU A 26 -23.63 4.42 -11.09
C LEU A 26 -24.29 3.07 -11.37
N GLU A 27 -25.28 2.67 -10.56
CA GLU A 27 -25.98 1.39 -10.68
C GLU A 27 -26.65 1.15 -12.05
N LYS A 28 -27.06 2.21 -12.77
CA LYS A 28 -27.89 2.09 -13.97
C LYS A 28 -27.12 2.15 -15.30
N LYS A 29 -25.81 2.44 -15.30
CA LYS A 29 -25.03 2.61 -16.55
C LYS A 29 -23.61 2.05 -16.51
N ILE A 30 -23.03 1.91 -15.33
CA ILE A 30 -21.68 1.38 -15.13
C ILE A 30 -21.95 0.01 -14.47
N GLY A 31 -21.40 -1.08 -14.97
CA GLY A 31 -21.57 -2.39 -14.32
C GLY A 31 -21.00 -2.40 -12.89
N THR A 32 -20.76 -3.58 -12.33
CA THR A 32 -20.03 -3.68 -11.06
C THR A 32 -18.65 -3.02 -11.18
N ALA A 33 -18.36 -2.06 -10.30
CA ALA A 33 -17.07 -1.40 -10.17
C ALA A 33 -16.36 -1.94 -8.94
N ILE A 34 -15.26 -2.67 -9.15
CA ILE A 34 -14.40 -3.18 -8.07
C ILE A 34 -13.09 -2.40 -8.04
N ALA A 35 -12.72 -1.88 -6.86
CA ALA A 35 -11.40 -1.39 -6.56
C ALA A 35 -10.67 -2.41 -5.69
N ALA A 36 -9.41 -2.70 -5.99
CA ALA A 36 -8.59 -3.59 -5.17
C ALA A 36 -7.22 -2.97 -4.91
N SER A 37 -6.72 -3.15 -3.70
CA SER A 37 -5.37 -2.73 -3.30
C SER A 37 -4.69 -3.84 -2.50
N ILE A 38 -3.36 -3.82 -2.53
CA ILE A 38 -2.53 -4.62 -1.66
C ILE A 38 -1.59 -3.63 -0.96
N GLU A 39 -1.72 -3.53 0.35
CA GLU A 39 -0.92 -2.64 1.18
C GLU A 39 -0.08 -3.49 2.12
N ASN A 40 1.15 -3.05 2.37
CA ASN A 40 2.03 -3.71 3.34
C ASN A 40 2.34 -2.73 4.45
N TYR A 41 2.36 -3.21 5.69
CA TYR A 41 2.78 -2.40 6.82
C TYR A 41 3.65 -3.21 7.77
N ILE A 42 4.55 -2.49 8.44
CA ILE A 42 5.41 -3.05 9.45
C ILE A 42 4.90 -2.56 10.79
N GLN A 43 4.41 -3.50 11.59
CA GLN A 43 4.14 -3.27 12.99
C GLN A 43 5.44 -2.89 13.69
N GLN A 44 5.44 -1.71 14.29
CA GLN A 44 6.58 -1.24 15.06
C GLN A 44 6.79 -2.14 16.28
N PRO A 45 8.03 -2.52 16.59
CA PRO A 45 8.33 -3.31 17.77
C PRO A 45 7.99 -2.53 19.04
N THR A 46 7.43 -3.21 20.03
CA THR A 46 7.12 -2.68 21.36
C THR A 46 8.16 -3.14 22.38
N GLU A 47 7.99 -2.77 23.66
CA GLU A 47 8.83 -3.32 24.75
C GLU A 47 8.65 -4.84 24.89
N GLU A 48 7.45 -5.35 24.61
CA GLU A 48 7.12 -6.77 24.69
C GLU A 48 7.45 -7.51 23.38
N GLU A 49 7.20 -6.87 22.24
CA GLU A 49 7.47 -7.41 20.91
C GLU A 49 8.71 -6.77 20.30
N THR A 50 9.86 -7.39 20.56
CA THR A 50 11.17 -6.79 20.21
C THR A 50 11.49 -6.78 18.72
N ARG A 51 10.73 -7.52 17.89
CA ARG A 51 11.00 -7.65 16.45
C ARG A 51 9.88 -7.03 15.62
N PRO A 52 10.21 -6.19 14.62
CA PRO A 52 9.21 -5.67 13.69
C PRO A 52 8.57 -6.80 12.90
N VAL A 53 7.26 -6.70 12.69
CA VAL A 53 6.48 -7.72 11.96
C VAL A 53 5.83 -7.08 10.76
N ASP A 54 6.05 -7.66 9.58
CA ASP A 54 5.39 -7.25 8.37
C ASP A 54 4.10 -8.05 8.15
N TYR A 55 3.06 -7.33 7.74
CA TYR A 55 1.81 -7.88 7.25
C TYR A 55 1.47 -7.29 5.87
N GLY A 56 0.84 -8.11 5.02
CA GLY A 56 0.14 -7.68 3.82
C GLY A 56 -1.37 -7.65 4.05
N VAL A 57 -2.02 -6.57 3.66
CA VAL A 57 -3.48 -6.41 3.61
C VAL A 57 -3.91 -6.44 2.16
N VAL A 58 -4.84 -7.31 1.81
CA VAL A 58 -5.54 -7.24 0.52
C VAL A 58 -6.89 -6.61 0.78
N MET A 59 -7.24 -5.56 0.04
CA MET A 59 -8.56 -4.94 0.09
C MET A 59 -9.25 -5.13 -1.25
N VAL A 60 -10.50 -5.57 -1.22
CA VAL A 60 -11.39 -5.57 -2.39
C VAL A 60 -12.66 -4.83 -1.99
N HIS A 61 -12.96 -3.75 -2.70
CA HIS A 61 -14.09 -2.88 -2.46
C HIS A 61 -14.98 -2.83 -3.70
N ASN A 62 -16.25 -3.17 -3.53
CA ASN A 62 -17.27 -2.93 -4.52
C ASN A 62 -17.80 -1.51 -4.37
N ALA A 63 -17.37 -0.62 -5.25
CA ALA A 63 -17.79 0.77 -5.26
C ALA A 63 -19.25 0.95 -5.71
N THR A 64 -19.85 -0.08 -6.33
CA THR A 64 -21.26 -0.08 -6.72
C THR A 64 -22.15 -0.41 -5.51
N THR A 65 -21.76 -1.36 -4.66
CA THR A 65 -22.58 -1.82 -3.51
C THR A 65 -22.10 -1.31 -2.16
N GLY A 66 -20.93 -0.67 -2.10
CA GLY A 66 -20.28 -0.21 -0.87
C GLY A 66 -19.67 -1.33 -0.02
N GLN A 67 -19.71 -2.59 -0.48
CA GLN A 67 -19.21 -3.74 0.27
C GLN A 67 -17.69 -3.90 0.15
N SER A 68 -17.04 -4.33 1.23
CA SER A 68 -15.58 -4.53 1.25
C SER A 68 -15.19 -5.82 1.94
N VAL A 69 -14.12 -6.45 1.46
CA VAL A 69 -13.42 -7.55 2.14
C VAL A 69 -11.95 -7.19 2.28
N MET A 70 -11.37 -7.46 3.45
CA MET A 70 -10.01 -7.03 3.80
C MET A 70 -9.23 -8.12 4.56
N PRO A 71 -8.84 -9.24 3.92
CA PRO A 71 -8.02 -10.24 4.59
C PRO A 71 -6.60 -9.72 4.88
N LEU A 72 -6.07 -10.14 6.02
CA LEU A 72 -4.69 -9.92 6.46
C LEU A 72 -3.87 -11.19 6.20
N SER A 73 -2.64 -11.03 5.73
CA SER A 73 -1.71 -12.14 5.58
C SER A 73 -1.22 -12.67 6.92
N LYS A 74 -0.60 -13.85 6.89
CA LYS A 74 0.28 -14.26 7.98
C LYS A 74 1.45 -13.27 8.12
N ASP A 75 2.02 -13.27 9.31
CA ASP A 75 3.16 -12.45 9.69
C ASP A 75 4.47 -12.89 9.02
N ALA A 76 5.31 -11.93 8.70
CA ALA A 76 6.71 -12.14 8.37
C ALA A 76 7.59 -11.26 9.28
N THR A 77 8.45 -11.87 10.10
CA THR A 77 9.32 -11.10 11.00
C THR A 77 10.46 -10.44 10.22
N ALA A 78 10.54 -9.12 10.29
CA ALA A 78 11.65 -8.36 9.74
C ALA A 78 12.85 -8.31 10.71
N PRO A 79 14.10 -8.19 10.21
CA PRO A 79 15.25 -7.93 11.06
C PRO A 79 15.14 -6.59 11.81
N ARG A 80 15.39 -6.59 13.13
CA ARG A 80 15.31 -5.36 13.96
C ARG A 80 16.21 -4.22 13.45
N GLY A 81 17.41 -4.55 12.96
CA GLY A 81 18.34 -3.55 12.43
C GLY A 81 17.81 -2.77 11.23
N TYR A 82 16.85 -3.31 10.48
CA TYR A 82 16.16 -2.51 9.45
C TYR A 82 15.32 -1.42 10.10
N PHE A 83 14.48 -1.78 11.09
CA PHE A 83 13.59 -0.83 11.75
C PHE A 83 14.39 0.30 12.37
N ASP A 84 15.45 -0.03 13.10
CA ASP A 84 16.34 0.96 13.71
C ASP A 84 16.98 1.88 12.66
N HIS A 85 17.38 1.34 11.50
CA HIS A 85 17.94 2.15 10.42
C HIS A 85 16.91 3.06 9.74
N ALA A 86 15.71 2.54 9.49
CA ALA A 86 14.61 3.32 8.89
C ALA A 86 14.24 4.52 9.79
N GLN A 87 14.23 4.32 11.12
CA GLN A 87 14.03 5.38 12.10
C GLN A 87 15.11 6.49 12.01
N LEU A 88 16.37 6.14 11.78
CA LEU A 88 17.46 7.12 11.60
C LEU A 88 17.33 7.97 10.33
N LEU A 89 16.70 7.43 9.28
CA LEU A 89 16.46 8.16 8.03
C LEU A 89 15.27 9.14 8.13
N GLY A 90 14.51 9.04 9.22
CA GLY A 90 13.37 9.88 9.52
C GLY A 90 12.11 9.49 8.79
N HIS A 91 11.09 10.33 8.95
CA HIS A 91 9.72 10.03 8.56
C HIS A 91 9.22 10.95 7.44
N GLU A 92 8.25 10.46 6.66
CA GLU A 92 7.52 11.24 5.68
C GLU A 92 6.18 11.70 6.29
N GLY A 93 6.17 12.93 6.79
CA GLY A 93 5.01 13.47 7.51
C GLY A 93 4.95 12.97 8.95
N ASP A 94 4.18 11.90 9.17
CA ASP A 94 3.91 11.30 10.49
C ASP A 94 4.98 10.26 10.85
N GLU A 95 5.32 10.14 12.14
CA GLU A 95 6.34 9.22 12.69
C GLU A 95 6.04 7.73 12.43
N SER A 96 4.84 7.41 11.95
CA SER A 96 4.43 6.07 11.55
C SER A 96 4.91 5.69 10.14
N TYR A 97 5.36 6.65 9.32
CA TYR A 97 5.74 6.43 7.92
C TYR A 97 7.23 6.69 7.71
N GLY A 98 8.02 5.62 7.62
CA GLY A 98 9.44 5.72 7.30
C GLY A 98 9.67 6.24 5.87
N ARG A 99 10.72 7.05 5.67
CA ARG A 99 11.10 7.55 4.33
C ARG A 99 11.63 6.48 3.38
N VAL A 100 12.02 5.33 3.90
CA VAL A 100 12.62 4.22 3.15
C VAL A 100 11.93 2.93 3.55
N THR A 101 11.69 2.07 2.56
CA THR A 101 11.08 0.74 2.76
C THR A 101 12.13 -0.35 2.98
N VAL A 102 11.73 -1.48 3.60
CA VAL A 102 12.61 -2.65 3.83
C VAL A 102 13.24 -3.13 2.55
N GLY A 103 12.40 -3.31 1.53
CA GLY A 103 12.85 -3.78 0.23
C GLY A 103 13.89 -2.87 -0.41
N GLN A 104 13.74 -1.54 -0.29
CA GLN A 104 14.73 -0.60 -0.82
C GLN A 104 16.06 -0.71 -0.10
N TRP A 105 16.04 -0.80 1.24
CA TRP A 105 17.25 -0.92 2.04
C TRP A 105 17.96 -2.26 1.80
N LEU A 106 17.23 -3.38 1.85
CA LEU A 106 17.78 -4.72 1.62
C LEU A 106 18.33 -4.89 0.20
N ARG A 107 17.67 -4.30 -0.81
CA ARG A 107 18.18 -4.35 -2.19
C ARG A 107 19.51 -3.63 -2.35
N ALA A 108 19.80 -2.62 -1.52
CA ALA A 108 21.08 -1.92 -1.54
C ALA A 108 22.21 -2.77 -0.94
N THR A 109 21.90 -3.73 -0.07
CA THR A 109 22.89 -4.55 0.65
C THR A 109 23.00 -5.98 0.13
N VAL A 110 21.95 -6.52 -0.49
CA VAL A 110 21.88 -7.89 -1.01
C VAL A 110 21.73 -7.88 -2.54
N PRO A 111 22.79 -8.20 -3.30
CA PRO A 111 22.74 -8.23 -4.76
C PRO A 111 21.69 -9.22 -5.29
N GLY A 112 20.89 -8.77 -6.25
CA GLY A 112 19.87 -9.60 -6.90
C GLY A 112 18.58 -9.79 -6.09
N LEU A 113 18.46 -9.18 -4.90
CA LEU A 113 17.25 -9.22 -4.10
C LEU A 113 16.10 -8.49 -4.80
N ASP A 114 14.94 -9.14 -4.89
CA ASP A 114 13.69 -8.49 -5.24
C ASP A 114 13.19 -7.70 -4.03
N LYS A 115 13.09 -6.37 -4.20
CA LYS A 115 12.61 -5.48 -3.15
C LYS A 115 11.15 -5.76 -2.76
N ALA A 116 10.35 -6.38 -3.62
CA ALA A 116 8.95 -6.69 -3.34
C ALA A 116 8.79 -8.05 -2.62
N ASP A 117 9.80 -8.92 -2.70
CA ASP A 117 9.80 -10.26 -2.11
C ASP A 117 10.99 -10.45 -1.15
N TRP A 118 11.31 -9.38 -0.42
CA TRP A 118 12.46 -9.36 0.49
C TRP A 118 12.28 -10.34 1.66
N ASP A 119 11.04 -10.67 2.02
CA ASP A 119 10.66 -11.66 3.03
C ASP A 119 11.27 -13.04 2.72
N ALA A 120 11.36 -13.40 1.43
CA ALA A 120 11.91 -14.69 1.01
C ALA A 120 13.36 -14.88 1.47
N VAL A 121 14.11 -13.77 1.55
CA VAL A 121 15.53 -13.77 1.92
C VAL A 121 15.72 -13.71 3.43
N VAL A 122 14.93 -12.90 4.15
CA VAL A 122 15.19 -12.64 5.57
C VAL A 122 14.28 -13.40 6.53
N ALA A 123 13.08 -13.75 6.10
CA ALA A 123 12.10 -14.51 6.87
C ALA A 123 11.91 -15.95 6.33
N GLY A 124 12.51 -16.27 5.17
CA GLY A 124 12.42 -17.60 4.56
C GLY A 124 11.04 -17.90 3.97
N VAL A 125 10.18 -16.90 3.82
CA VAL A 125 8.82 -17.02 3.30
C VAL A 125 8.58 -15.96 2.23
N SER A 126 8.05 -16.35 1.07
CA SER A 126 7.79 -15.40 -0.02
C SER A 126 6.53 -14.59 0.24
N ARG A 127 6.60 -13.28 0.02
CA ARG A 127 5.47 -12.35 -0.02
C ARG A 127 4.39 -12.84 -0.98
N TYR A 128 4.80 -13.33 -2.15
CA TYR A 128 3.86 -13.77 -3.17
C TYR A 128 3.08 -15.00 -2.71
N GLU A 129 3.72 -15.93 -2.01
CA GLU A 129 3.01 -17.08 -1.45
C GLU A 129 2.13 -16.67 -0.26
N LEU A 130 2.57 -15.74 0.60
CA LEU A 130 1.72 -15.19 1.66
C LEU A 130 0.45 -14.54 1.12
N LEU A 131 0.57 -13.68 0.10
CA LEU A 131 -0.58 -13.01 -0.52
C LEU A 131 -1.48 -13.99 -1.29
N LYS A 132 -0.90 -14.99 -1.94
CA LYS A 132 -1.64 -16.07 -2.60
C LYS A 132 -2.42 -16.93 -1.60
N GLU A 133 -1.84 -17.25 -0.44
CA GLU A 133 -2.58 -17.90 0.64
C GLU A 133 -3.70 -17.00 1.17
N THR A 134 -3.43 -15.71 1.35
CA THR A 134 -4.37 -14.71 1.88
C THR A 134 -5.59 -14.53 0.96
N THR A 135 -5.36 -14.57 -0.35
CA THR A 135 -6.41 -14.44 -1.36
C THR A 135 -7.09 -15.77 -1.69
N LYS A 136 -6.59 -16.90 -1.18
CA LYS A 136 -7.17 -18.22 -1.40
C LYS A 136 -8.51 -18.32 -0.67
N GLY A 137 -9.59 -18.30 -1.44
CA GLY A 137 -10.95 -18.34 -0.89
C GLY A 137 -11.49 -16.97 -0.49
N LEU A 138 -10.83 -15.88 -0.90
CA LEU A 138 -11.40 -14.55 -0.77
C LEU A 138 -12.69 -14.46 -1.60
N GLU A 139 -13.82 -14.26 -0.93
CA GLU A 139 -15.10 -14.03 -1.59
C GLU A 139 -15.14 -12.59 -2.12
N ILE A 140 -15.19 -12.45 -3.44
CA ILE A 140 -15.30 -11.13 -4.07
C ILE A 140 -16.72 -10.59 -3.81
N PRO A 141 -16.85 -9.37 -3.27
CA PRO A 141 -18.15 -8.73 -3.11
C PRO A 141 -18.63 -8.26 -4.49
N TRP A 142 -19.39 -9.07 -5.22
CA TRP A 142 -19.89 -8.76 -6.57
C TRP A 142 -21.04 -7.73 -6.59
#